data_AF-A0A1K1RY45-F1
#
_entry.id   AF-A0A1K1RY45-F1
#
_cell.length_a   1.000
_cell.length_b   1.000
_cell.length_c   1.000
_cell.angle_alpha   90.00
_cell.angle_beta   90.00
_cell.angle_gamma   90.00
#
_symmetry.space_group_name_H-M   'P 1'
#
loop_
_entity.id
_entity.type
_entity.pdbx_description
1 polymer ?
#
loop_
_entity_poly.entity_id
_entity_poly.type
_entity_poly.pdbx_seq_one_letter_code
_entity_poly.pdbx_strand_id
1 'polypeptide(L)'
;MKRNFPRLFFLLTFLMPYCSKENKVTSKPPASDTAVLLTQRPLMVEYWGGCCYDRNDVGPLDAIPDSVDVVNIFTLGIGKTTDGSWEFEHRGVSGYNDWNDVLTKAHALQKRGIRVVCTSFSGSMVNLTGAEAAKMAGIVKDSLDKWQLDGVDLDLEYSGATTKNIDSAVVALGKYLGPNSKTGRILSVVDYNNYNISQIKRTNKYIDYVMTMSYWNTSKQVLGIVKSYGAAIGDTKNVLIGVGQGCAINAGQATPAGEELKIADTLRIASPGSGMMEFVFGCSYHHTDASGHITKDISYTQNIIRHLKK
;
A
#
# COMPACT_ATOMS: atom_id res chain seq x y z
N MET A 1 -0.32 72.73 6.95
CA MET A 1 -1.68 72.47 7.48
C MET A 1 -1.88 70.97 7.56
N LYS A 2 -2.17 70.47 8.78
CA LYS A 2 -2.75 69.17 9.17
C LYS A 2 -2.14 67.84 8.65
N ARG A 3 -1.40 67.20 9.57
CA ARG A 3 -1.19 65.75 9.76
C ARG A 3 -2.49 64.95 9.61
N ASN A 4 -2.38 63.69 9.14
CA ASN A 4 -3.11 62.56 9.73
C ASN A 4 -2.41 61.22 9.41
N PHE A 5 -1.86 60.61 10.46
CA PHE A 5 -1.41 59.22 10.52
C PHE A 5 -2.62 58.31 10.75
N PRO A 6 -2.74 57.15 10.08
CA PRO A 6 -3.62 56.08 10.57
C PRO A 6 -2.93 55.28 11.67
N ARG A 7 -3.72 54.99 12.71
CA ARG A 7 -3.34 54.42 14.00
C ARG A 7 -2.84 52.98 13.86
N LEU A 8 -1.69 52.73 14.47
CA LEU A 8 -1.13 51.43 14.81
C LEU A 8 -2.03 50.77 15.85
N PHE A 9 -2.74 49.69 15.49
CA PHE A 9 -3.44 48.84 16.45
C PHE A 9 -2.46 47.74 16.88
N PHE A 10 -1.89 47.88 18.08
CA PHE A 10 -1.15 46.82 18.76
C PHE A 10 -2.16 45.77 19.24
N LEU A 11 -2.21 44.61 18.59
CA LEU A 11 -2.81 43.41 19.17
C LEU A 11 -1.68 42.63 19.87
N LEU A 12 -1.63 42.75 21.20
CA LEU A 12 -0.73 42.00 22.05
C LEU A 12 -1.32 40.60 22.25
N THR A 13 -0.96 39.63 21.43
CA THR A 13 -1.30 38.22 21.67
C THR A 13 -0.30 37.63 22.66
N PHE A 14 -0.77 37.33 23.86
CA PHE A 14 -0.07 36.48 24.82
C PHE A 14 0.15 35.09 24.21
N LEU A 15 1.39 34.79 23.80
CA LEU A 15 1.83 33.43 23.53
C LEU A 15 1.98 32.71 24.88
N MET A 16 0.95 31.96 25.29
CA MET A 16 1.15 30.93 26.32
C MET A 16 2.00 29.81 25.72
N PRO A 17 3.07 29.34 26.39
CA PRO A 17 3.77 28.15 25.97
C PRO A 17 2.84 26.95 26.15
N TYR A 18 2.35 26.41 25.04
CA TYR A 18 1.60 25.16 25.03
C TYR A 18 2.58 24.02 25.31
N CYS A 19 2.76 23.74 26.60
CA CYS A 19 3.55 22.61 27.08
C CYS A 19 2.68 21.36 26.96
N SER A 20 2.64 20.75 25.77
CA SER A 20 2.07 19.41 25.62
C SER A 20 3.06 18.41 26.22
N LYS A 21 2.80 17.98 27.46
CA LYS A 21 3.40 16.76 28.01
C LYS A 21 3.01 15.59 27.10
N GLU A 22 3.96 15.10 26.33
CA GLU A 22 3.87 13.76 25.72
C GLU A 22 3.70 12.75 26.85
N ASN A 23 2.50 12.18 26.96
CA ASN A 23 2.31 10.96 27.72
C ASN A 23 3.09 9.85 27.02
N LYS A 24 4.29 9.56 27.51
CA LYS A 24 5.00 8.32 27.21
C LYS A 24 4.17 7.15 27.71
N VAL A 25 3.24 6.68 26.87
CA VAL A 25 2.66 5.35 27.03
C VAL A 25 3.74 4.36 26.57
N THR A 26 4.56 3.91 27.51
CA THR A 26 5.37 2.70 27.34
C THR A 26 4.44 1.49 27.43
N SER A 27 3.72 1.19 26.36
CA SER A 27 3.13 -0.15 26.21
C SER A 27 4.25 -1.11 25.85
N LYS A 28 4.42 -2.13 26.69
CA LYS A 28 5.32 -3.25 26.41
C LYS A 28 4.84 -3.92 25.11
N PRO A 29 5.72 -4.24 24.14
CA PRO A 29 5.31 -4.91 22.92
C PRO A 29 4.53 -6.19 23.26
N PRO A 30 3.41 -6.49 22.59
CA PRO A 30 2.80 -7.79 22.74
C PRO A 30 3.81 -8.86 22.30
N ALA A 31 4.03 -9.84 23.17
CA ALA A 31 4.87 -10.98 22.87
C ALA A 31 4.17 -11.87 21.85
N SER A 32 4.84 -12.13 20.72
CA SER A 32 4.63 -13.29 19.86
C SER A 32 5.83 -13.43 18.92
N ASP A 33 6.88 -14.10 19.43
CA ASP A 33 8.14 -14.46 18.76
C ASP A 33 7.96 -15.53 17.66
N THR A 34 6.95 -15.39 16.81
CA THR A 34 6.87 -16.19 15.59
C THR A 34 6.41 -15.30 14.45
N ALA A 35 7.33 -15.07 13.53
CA ALA A 35 7.05 -14.49 12.23
C ALA A 35 5.84 -15.21 11.60
N VAL A 36 4.70 -14.51 11.51
CA VAL A 36 3.58 -14.99 10.70
C VAL A 36 4.05 -14.91 9.25
N LEU A 37 4.25 -16.05 8.60
CA LEU A 37 4.66 -16.10 7.19
C LEU A 37 3.42 -16.09 6.30
N LEU A 38 3.48 -15.37 5.17
CA LEU A 38 2.44 -15.40 4.13
C LEU A 38 2.50 -16.72 3.34
N THR A 39 2.00 -17.80 3.95
CA THR A 39 2.03 -19.14 3.37
C THR A 39 0.72 -19.54 2.69
N GLN A 40 -0.38 -18.87 3.03
CA GLN A 40 -1.68 -19.15 2.41
C GLN A 40 -1.75 -18.55 1.00
N ARG A 41 -2.25 -19.33 0.04
CA ARG A 41 -2.44 -18.94 -1.35
C ARG A 41 -3.79 -19.50 -1.83
N PRO A 42 -4.50 -18.80 -2.73
CA PRO A 42 -4.17 -17.50 -3.32
C PRO A 42 -4.34 -16.33 -2.33
N LEU A 43 -3.61 -15.23 -2.54
CA LEU A 43 -3.74 -14.01 -1.74
C LEU A 43 -4.81 -13.08 -2.32
N MET A 44 -5.51 -12.36 -1.44
CA MET A 44 -6.27 -11.15 -1.75
C MET A 44 -5.65 -9.98 -0.98
N VAL A 45 -5.29 -8.92 -1.71
CA VAL A 45 -4.70 -7.70 -1.16
C VAL A 45 -5.60 -6.50 -1.45
N GLU A 46 -5.79 -5.65 -0.46
CA GLU A 46 -6.59 -4.43 -0.58
C GLU A 46 -5.72 -3.19 -0.45
N TYR A 47 -5.77 -2.27 -1.41
CA TYR A 47 -5.27 -0.93 -1.19
C TYR A 47 -6.33 -0.12 -0.46
N TRP A 48 -5.98 0.49 0.66
CA TRP A 48 -6.85 1.42 1.37
C TRP A 48 -6.37 2.86 1.15
N GLY A 49 -7.18 3.63 0.43
CA GLY A 49 -6.85 4.99 0.01
C GLY A 49 -7.20 6.10 1.00
N GLY A 50 -7.63 5.80 2.23
CA GLY A 50 -8.09 6.83 3.17
C GLY A 50 -7.02 7.81 3.63
N CYS A 51 -5.75 7.58 3.30
CA CYS A 51 -4.76 8.62 3.42
C CYS A 51 -4.95 9.68 2.32
N CYS A 52 -5.16 9.31 1.06
CA CYS A 52 -5.06 10.23 -0.07
C CYS A 52 -6.39 10.70 -0.68
N TYR A 53 -7.50 10.03 -0.37
CA TYR A 53 -8.82 10.32 -0.93
C TYR A 53 -9.78 10.80 0.17
N ASP A 54 -10.83 11.53 -0.21
CA ASP A 54 -11.86 11.98 0.74
C ASP A 54 -12.48 10.75 1.43
N ARG A 55 -12.65 10.82 2.75
CA ARG A 55 -13.28 9.76 3.56
C ARG A 55 -14.72 9.44 3.16
N ASN A 56 -15.39 10.36 2.45
CA ASN A 56 -16.71 10.12 1.90
C ASN A 56 -16.65 9.30 0.61
N ASP A 57 -15.51 9.30 -0.08
CA ASP A 57 -15.27 8.59 -1.34
C ASP A 57 -14.56 7.26 -1.12
N VAL A 58 -14.00 7.03 0.07
CA VAL A 58 -13.41 5.74 0.45
C VAL A 58 -14.07 5.10 1.66
N GLY A 59 -14.08 3.78 1.70
CA GLY A 59 -14.58 2.97 2.79
C GLY A 59 -13.66 3.06 4.01
N PRO A 60 -14.22 2.87 5.22
CA PRO A 60 -13.43 2.93 6.44
C PRO A 60 -12.52 1.70 6.53
N LEU A 61 -11.29 1.88 7.04
CA LEU A 61 -10.27 0.84 7.10
C LEU A 61 -10.75 -0.43 7.84
N ASP A 62 -11.58 -0.25 8.87
CA ASP A 62 -12.15 -1.33 9.68
C ASP A 62 -13.29 -2.11 9.01
N ALA A 63 -13.82 -1.67 7.87
CA ALA A 63 -14.82 -2.42 7.09
C ALA A 63 -14.21 -3.53 6.21
N ILE A 64 -12.88 -3.58 6.05
CA ILE A 64 -12.22 -4.61 5.24
C ILE A 64 -12.60 -6.00 5.77
N PRO A 65 -13.02 -6.95 4.91
CA PRO A 65 -13.49 -8.27 5.34
C PRO A 65 -12.37 -9.16 5.88
N ASP A 66 -12.70 -10.08 6.80
CA ASP A 66 -11.76 -11.04 7.42
C ASP A 66 -11.02 -11.93 6.44
N SER A 67 -11.56 -12.10 5.23
CA SER A 67 -11.02 -12.98 4.20
C SER A 67 -9.92 -12.35 3.35
N VAL A 68 -9.62 -11.06 3.55
CA VAL A 68 -8.48 -10.35 2.96
C VAL A 68 -7.21 -10.74 3.71
N ASP A 69 -6.12 -10.99 2.98
CA ASP A 69 -4.86 -11.45 3.59
C ASP A 69 -3.93 -10.29 3.95
N VAL A 70 -3.89 -9.26 3.10
CA VAL A 70 -3.05 -8.07 3.32
C VAL A 70 -3.80 -6.79 2.96
N VAL A 71 -3.56 -5.74 3.74
CA VAL A 71 -4.01 -4.38 3.45
C VAL A 71 -2.80 -3.47 3.25
N ASN A 72 -2.79 -2.78 2.13
CA ASN A 72 -1.81 -1.76 1.78
C ASN A 72 -2.39 -0.38 2.12
N ILE A 73 -1.83 0.28 3.13
CA ILE A 73 -2.18 1.68 3.44
C ILE A 73 -1.57 2.57 2.36
N PHE A 74 -2.43 3.19 1.54
CA PHE A 74 -2.05 3.98 0.37
C PHE A 74 -2.31 5.48 0.60
N THR A 75 -1.32 6.39 0.47
CA THR A 75 0.12 6.18 0.27
C THR A 75 0.92 6.84 1.39
N LEU A 76 2.04 6.22 1.75
CA LEU A 76 3.07 6.75 2.64
C LEU A 76 4.32 7.08 1.81
N GLY A 77 5.10 8.07 2.20
CA GLY A 77 6.31 8.48 1.49
C GLY A 77 7.57 7.92 2.13
N ILE A 78 8.40 7.20 1.37
CA ILE A 78 9.82 7.03 1.71
C ILE A 78 10.59 8.09 0.93
N GLY A 79 11.21 9.02 1.65
CA GLY A 79 11.75 10.23 1.03
C GLY A 79 12.84 10.90 1.85
N LYS A 80 13.34 12.02 1.33
CA LYS A 80 14.25 12.89 2.06
C LYS A 80 13.49 14.09 2.60
N THR A 81 13.76 14.44 3.86
CA THR A 81 13.37 15.71 4.49
C THR A 81 14.08 16.89 3.81
N THR A 82 13.65 18.11 4.12
CA THR A 82 14.28 19.35 3.62
C THR A 82 15.76 19.47 4.01
N ASP A 83 16.18 18.90 5.15
CA ASP A 83 17.58 18.85 5.59
C ASP A 83 18.38 17.67 4.99
N GLY A 84 17.75 16.86 4.14
CA GLY A 84 18.36 15.75 3.42
C GLY A 84 18.44 14.43 4.20
N SER A 85 17.91 14.37 5.43
CA SER A 85 17.76 13.12 6.17
C SER A 85 16.69 12.21 5.56
N TRP A 86 16.75 10.91 5.82
CA TRP A 86 15.72 9.98 5.36
C TRP A 86 14.54 9.96 6.31
N GLU A 87 13.33 9.88 5.75
CA GLU A 87 12.11 9.66 6.48
C GLU A 87 11.26 8.58 5.81
N PHE A 88 10.52 7.83 6.63
CA PHE A 88 9.37 7.10 6.19
C PHE A 88 8.17 7.76 6.83
N GLU A 89 7.41 8.48 6.02
CA GLU A 89 6.41 9.41 6.46
C GLU A 89 5.03 9.04 5.99
N HIS A 90 4.06 9.36 6.83
CA HIS A 90 2.65 9.34 6.47
C HIS A 90 2.22 10.68 5.85
N ARG A 91 3.14 11.45 5.25
CA ARG A 91 2.80 12.67 4.51
C ARG A 91 1.96 12.24 3.32
N GLY A 92 0.68 12.56 3.37
CA GLY A 92 -0.29 12.00 2.45
C GLY A 92 -1.40 11.22 3.13
N VAL A 93 -1.38 11.01 4.46
CA VAL A 93 -2.62 11.06 5.25
C VAL A 93 -3.05 12.53 5.18
N SER A 94 -3.66 12.88 4.05
CA SER A 94 -4.36 14.15 3.87
C SER A 94 -5.22 14.35 5.12
N GLY A 95 -5.45 15.59 5.54
CA GLY A 95 -6.07 15.94 6.81
C GLY A 95 -7.49 15.36 7.08
N TYR A 96 -7.92 14.33 6.35
CA TYR A 96 -9.12 13.52 6.53
C TYR A 96 -9.01 12.44 7.62
N ASN A 97 -7.82 11.89 7.91
CA ASN A 97 -7.63 10.87 8.96
C ASN A 97 -6.49 11.20 9.93
N ASP A 98 -6.67 10.86 11.20
CA ASP A 98 -5.60 10.93 12.20
C ASP A 98 -4.73 9.66 12.14
N TRP A 99 -3.40 9.81 12.14
CA TRP A 99 -2.51 8.65 12.01
C TRP A 99 -2.65 7.67 13.18
N ASN A 100 -2.93 8.13 14.40
CA ASN A 100 -3.13 7.21 15.53
C ASN A 100 -4.44 6.43 15.41
N ASP A 101 -5.49 7.04 14.84
CA ASP A 101 -6.72 6.31 14.50
C ASP A 101 -6.46 5.25 13.41
N VAL A 102 -5.70 5.61 12.36
CA VAL A 102 -5.28 4.65 11.32
C VAL A 102 -4.51 3.48 11.93
N LEU A 103 -3.55 3.74 12.82
CA LEU A 103 -2.81 2.69 13.53
C LEU A 103 -3.72 1.83 14.41
N THR A 104 -4.66 2.45 15.13
CA THR A 104 -5.63 1.71 15.96
C THR A 104 -6.46 0.74 15.12
N LYS A 105 -6.94 1.19 13.96
CA LYS A 105 -7.71 0.37 13.02
C LYS A 105 -6.83 -0.69 12.35
N ALA A 106 -5.60 -0.36 11.97
CA ALA A 106 -4.63 -1.33 11.43
C ALA A 106 -4.36 -2.46 12.44
N HIS A 107 -4.15 -2.14 13.71
CA HIS A 107 -3.96 -3.15 14.76
C HIS A 107 -5.21 -4.00 15.00
N ALA A 108 -6.41 -3.44 14.80
CA ALA A 108 -7.65 -4.22 14.84
C ALA A 108 -7.74 -5.21 13.66
N LEU A 109 -7.28 -4.84 12.47
CA LEU A 109 -7.15 -5.75 11.32
C LEU A 109 -6.13 -6.87 11.60
N GLN A 110 -4.97 -6.54 12.15
CA GLN A 110 -3.95 -7.53 12.52
C GLN A 110 -4.46 -8.56 13.52
N LYS A 111 -5.28 -8.15 14.51
CA LYS A 111 -5.93 -9.09 15.45
C LYS A 111 -6.90 -10.06 14.76
N ARG A 112 -7.41 -9.69 13.59
CA ARG A 112 -8.28 -10.53 12.73
C ARG A 112 -7.46 -11.42 11.79
N GLY A 113 -6.13 -11.37 11.84
CA GLY A 113 -5.22 -12.16 11.01
C GLY A 113 -4.79 -11.49 9.70
N ILE A 114 -5.20 -10.24 9.49
CA ILE A 114 -4.92 -9.47 8.26
C ILE A 114 -3.58 -8.74 8.42
N ARG A 115 -2.65 -8.94 7.50
CA ARG A 115 -1.36 -8.22 7.52
C ARG A 115 -1.55 -6.79 7.03
N VAL A 116 -0.86 -5.83 7.62
CA VAL A 116 -0.97 -4.41 7.23
C VAL A 116 0.38 -3.85 6.82
N VAL A 117 0.51 -3.47 5.56
CA VAL A 117 1.74 -2.91 4.98
C VAL A 117 1.52 -1.47 4.53
N CYS A 118 2.61 -0.73 4.37
CA CYS A 118 2.58 0.64 3.89
C CYS A 118 3.06 0.70 2.44
N THR A 119 2.29 1.30 1.54
CA THR A 119 2.75 1.54 0.16
C THR A 119 3.56 2.83 0.10
N SER A 120 4.66 2.82 -0.63
CA SER A 120 5.41 4.02 -1.01
C SER A 120 5.76 4.04 -2.49
N PHE A 121 5.62 5.22 -3.09
CA PHE A 121 6.25 5.50 -4.38
C PHE A 121 7.76 5.30 -4.28
N SER A 122 8.31 4.59 -5.25
CA SER A 122 9.73 4.22 -5.28
C SER A 122 10.64 5.27 -5.93
N GLY A 123 10.08 6.38 -6.42
CA GLY A 123 10.82 7.41 -7.15
C GLY A 123 12.04 7.96 -6.37
N SER A 124 11.88 8.16 -5.06
CA SER A 124 12.96 8.62 -4.15
C SER A 124 14.10 7.60 -3.99
N MET A 125 13.88 6.35 -4.39
CA MET A 125 14.84 5.24 -4.24
C MET A 125 15.69 5.00 -5.49
N VAL A 126 15.39 5.71 -6.58
CA VAL A 126 16.09 5.54 -7.86
C VAL A 126 17.56 5.90 -7.70
N ASN A 127 18.43 4.99 -8.16
CA ASN A 127 19.88 5.13 -8.19
C ASN A 127 20.54 5.37 -6.83
N LEU A 128 19.88 4.97 -5.74
CA LEU A 128 20.54 4.92 -4.43
C LEU A 128 21.71 3.95 -4.46
N THR A 129 22.77 4.29 -3.73
CA THR A 129 23.97 3.46 -3.63
C THR A 129 24.35 3.20 -2.17
N GLY A 130 25.01 2.07 -1.95
CA GLY A 130 25.74 1.72 -0.72
C GLY A 130 25.11 2.20 0.58
N ALA A 131 25.76 3.19 1.21
CA ALA A 131 25.39 3.70 2.52
C ALA A 131 24.05 4.46 2.54
N GLU A 132 23.65 5.12 1.45
CA GLU A 132 22.37 5.83 1.40
C GLU A 132 21.19 4.87 1.39
N ALA A 133 21.26 3.80 0.58
CA ALA A 133 20.24 2.75 0.59
C ALA A 133 20.13 2.08 1.96
N ALA A 134 21.26 1.85 2.65
CA ALA A 134 21.28 1.30 3.99
C ALA A 134 20.63 2.23 5.04
N LYS A 135 20.91 3.54 4.97
CA LYS A 135 20.28 4.55 5.85
C LYS A 135 18.77 4.61 5.64
N MET A 136 18.33 4.66 4.38
CA MET A 136 16.91 4.62 4.01
C MET A 136 16.23 3.38 4.60
N ALA A 137 16.80 2.20 4.38
CA ALA A 137 16.23 0.95 4.89
C ALA A 137 16.20 0.89 6.43
N GLY A 138 17.18 1.49 7.11
CA GLY A 138 17.19 1.64 8.57
C GLY A 138 16.01 2.47 9.08
N ILE A 139 15.75 3.62 8.45
CA ILE A 139 14.60 4.47 8.79
C ILE A 139 13.28 3.75 8.56
N VAL A 140 13.14 3.03 7.44
CA VAL A 140 11.94 2.22 7.17
C VAL A 140 11.73 1.18 8.27
N LYS A 141 12.78 0.45 8.65
CA LYS A 141 12.72 -0.52 9.74
C LYS A 141 12.30 0.14 11.06
N ASP A 142 12.87 1.29 11.40
CA ASP A 142 12.60 1.95 12.69
C ASP A 142 11.15 2.50 12.74
N SER A 143 10.64 3.02 11.62
CA SER A 143 9.23 3.41 11.51
C SER A 143 8.29 2.20 11.63
N LEU A 144 8.59 1.07 10.97
CA LEU A 144 7.79 -0.14 11.10
C LEU A 144 7.81 -0.71 12.53
N ASP A 145 8.94 -0.67 13.22
CA ASP A 145 9.03 -1.04 14.64
C ASP A 145 8.14 -0.14 15.50
N LYS A 146 8.20 1.17 15.27
CA LYS A 146 7.41 2.16 15.99
C LYS A 146 5.90 1.97 15.77
N TRP A 147 5.49 1.73 14.53
CA TRP A 147 4.08 1.59 14.15
C TRP A 147 3.54 0.18 14.34
N GLN A 148 4.42 -0.81 14.54
CA GLN A 148 4.09 -2.23 14.63
C GLN A 148 3.35 -2.75 13.38
N LEU A 149 3.78 -2.30 12.20
CA LEU A 149 3.21 -2.71 10.91
C LEU A 149 4.03 -3.84 10.27
N ASP A 150 3.40 -4.53 9.33
CA ASP A 150 3.87 -5.81 8.80
C ASP A 150 4.86 -5.71 7.66
N GLY A 151 5.01 -4.55 7.03
CA GLY A 151 5.93 -4.43 5.90
C GLY A 151 5.70 -3.22 5.01
N VAL A 152 6.30 -3.29 3.82
CA VAL A 152 6.25 -2.24 2.82
C VAL A 152 5.90 -2.83 1.46
N ASP A 153 5.11 -2.07 0.73
CA ASP A 153 4.88 -2.23 -0.69
C ASP A 153 5.56 -1.09 -1.46
N LEU A 154 6.27 -1.42 -2.55
CA LEU A 154 6.91 -0.42 -3.40
C LEU A 154 6.13 -0.25 -4.69
N ASP A 155 5.63 0.95 -4.92
CA ASP A 155 4.97 1.33 -6.15
C ASP A 155 6.01 1.69 -7.21
N LEU A 156 6.08 0.86 -8.25
CA LEU A 156 7.02 0.94 -9.36
C LEU A 156 6.42 1.63 -10.61
N GLU A 157 5.63 2.69 -10.43
CA GLU A 157 5.02 3.47 -11.54
C GLU A 157 5.97 4.35 -12.36
N TYR A 158 7.26 4.03 -12.43
CA TYR A 158 8.20 4.82 -13.24
C TYR A 158 8.45 4.21 -14.63
N SER A 159 8.28 5.02 -15.67
CA SER A 159 8.62 4.65 -17.05
C SER A 159 10.09 4.95 -17.38
N GLY A 160 10.66 4.11 -18.25
CA GLY A 160 12.01 4.26 -18.84
C GLY A 160 12.96 3.10 -18.51
N ALA A 161 13.22 2.22 -19.48
CA ALA A 161 14.13 1.06 -19.36
C ALA A 161 15.61 1.44 -19.13
N THR A 162 15.96 2.71 -19.28
CA THR A 162 17.31 3.25 -19.07
C THR A 162 17.31 4.16 -17.83
N THR A 163 17.97 3.68 -16.76
CA THR A 163 18.45 4.42 -15.57
C THR A 163 17.54 4.60 -14.34
N LYS A 164 16.31 4.09 -14.27
CA LYS A 164 15.58 4.06 -12.98
C LYS A 164 15.74 2.72 -12.30
N ASN A 165 16.85 2.53 -11.59
CA ASN A 165 17.15 1.29 -10.87
C ASN A 165 17.01 1.49 -9.36
N ILE A 166 16.16 0.70 -8.71
CA ILE A 166 16.05 0.68 -7.24
C ILE A 166 16.65 -0.59 -6.61
N ASP A 167 17.42 -1.39 -7.36
CA ASP A 167 18.00 -2.66 -6.89
C ASP A 167 18.69 -2.52 -5.52
N SER A 168 19.53 -1.49 -5.36
CA SER A 168 20.23 -1.23 -4.09
C SER A 168 19.26 -0.98 -2.93
N ALA A 169 18.15 -0.28 -3.18
CA ALA A 169 17.12 -0.02 -2.19
C ALA A 169 16.39 -1.32 -1.81
N VAL A 170 15.98 -2.12 -2.80
CA VAL A 170 15.33 -3.42 -2.55
C VAL A 170 16.26 -4.37 -1.79
N VAL A 171 17.55 -4.43 -2.16
CA VAL A 171 18.57 -5.22 -1.44
C VAL A 171 18.74 -4.73 0.00
N ALA A 172 18.75 -3.41 0.22
CA ALA A 172 18.89 -2.84 1.55
C ALA A 172 17.67 -3.12 2.44
N LEU A 173 16.45 -2.95 1.89
CA LEU A 173 15.19 -3.30 2.54
C LEU A 173 15.11 -4.80 2.82
N GLY A 174 15.63 -5.64 1.93
CA GLY A 174 15.70 -7.09 2.02
C GLY A 174 16.49 -7.65 3.22
N LYS A 175 17.17 -6.78 3.99
CA LYS A 175 17.78 -7.12 5.29
C LYS A 175 16.76 -7.16 6.42
N TYR A 176 15.66 -6.44 6.29
CA TYR A 176 14.64 -6.26 7.33
C TYR A 176 13.26 -6.77 6.91
N LEU A 177 13.01 -6.82 5.60
CA LEU A 177 11.73 -7.16 4.98
C LEU A 177 11.93 -8.26 3.94
N GLY A 178 10.85 -8.94 3.58
CA GLY A 178 10.85 -9.95 2.55
C GLY A 178 11.41 -11.31 2.99
N PRO A 179 11.32 -12.32 2.12
CA PRO A 179 11.62 -13.71 2.47
C PRO A 179 13.08 -13.91 2.88
N ASN A 180 14.02 -13.14 2.31
CA ASN A 180 15.44 -13.25 2.66
C ASN A 180 15.79 -12.70 4.06
N SER A 181 14.99 -11.78 4.60
CA SER A 181 15.24 -11.18 5.92
C SER A 181 14.92 -12.14 7.08
N LYS A 182 14.03 -13.11 6.85
CA LYS A 182 13.51 -14.05 7.87
C LYS A 182 12.81 -13.38 9.06
N THR A 183 12.44 -12.11 8.95
CA THR A 183 11.72 -11.38 10.01
C THR A 183 10.22 -11.66 10.00
N GLY A 184 9.70 -12.22 8.91
CA GLY A 184 8.26 -12.34 8.66
C GLY A 184 7.60 -11.05 8.17
N ARG A 185 8.36 -9.96 8.02
CA ARG A 185 7.86 -8.73 7.43
C ARG A 185 7.80 -8.82 5.92
N ILE A 186 6.80 -8.17 5.36
CA ILE A 186 6.48 -8.22 3.94
C ILE A 186 7.32 -7.19 3.19
N LEU A 187 7.88 -7.60 2.06
CA LEU A 187 8.31 -6.70 1.00
C LEU A 187 7.57 -7.08 -0.29
N SER A 188 6.63 -6.25 -0.71
CA SER A 188 5.95 -6.41 -2.01
C SER A 188 6.31 -5.29 -2.96
N VAL A 189 5.96 -5.49 -4.23
CA VAL A 189 6.01 -4.43 -5.22
C VAL A 189 4.72 -4.44 -6.04
N VAL A 190 4.29 -3.28 -6.51
CA VAL A 190 3.27 -3.14 -7.55
C VAL A 190 3.91 -2.53 -8.80
N ASP A 191 3.61 -3.09 -9.97
CA ASP A 191 4.21 -2.65 -11.23
C ASP A 191 3.15 -2.30 -12.28
N TYR A 192 3.45 -1.27 -13.06
CA TYR A 192 2.60 -0.80 -14.14
C TYR A 192 3.09 -1.38 -15.48
N ASN A 193 2.23 -2.16 -16.15
CA ASN A 193 2.41 -2.58 -17.54
C ASN A 193 3.80 -3.21 -17.87
N ASN A 194 4.29 -4.11 -17.02
CA ASN A 194 5.58 -4.81 -17.17
C ASN A 194 6.82 -3.89 -17.20
N TYR A 195 6.71 -2.62 -16.79
CA TYR A 195 7.81 -1.66 -16.89
C TYR A 195 9.05 -2.12 -16.12
N ASN A 196 8.88 -2.85 -15.02
CA ASN A 196 9.97 -3.18 -14.11
C ASN A 196 10.27 -4.68 -13.98
N ILE A 197 9.81 -5.51 -14.92
CA ILE A 197 10.06 -6.97 -14.93
C ILE A 197 11.54 -7.32 -14.75
N SER A 198 12.43 -6.63 -15.48
CA SER A 198 13.87 -6.89 -15.40
C SER A 198 14.44 -6.60 -14.01
N GLN A 199 13.93 -5.57 -13.33
CA GLN A 199 14.34 -5.22 -11.97
C GLN A 199 13.81 -6.23 -10.96
N ILE A 200 12.52 -6.58 -11.07
CA ILE A 200 11.88 -7.61 -10.24
C ILE A 200 12.67 -8.92 -10.34
N LYS A 201 13.06 -9.32 -11.55
CA LYS A 201 13.86 -10.52 -11.77
C LYS A 201 15.23 -10.50 -11.07
N ARG A 202 15.90 -9.34 -11.00
CA ARG A 202 17.20 -9.21 -10.32
C ARG A 202 17.09 -9.21 -8.80
N THR A 203 15.91 -8.89 -8.26
CA THR A 203 15.69 -8.67 -6.83
C THR A 203 14.66 -9.62 -6.21
N ASN A 204 14.14 -10.57 -6.98
CA ASN A 204 13.02 -11.45 -6.61
C ASN A 204 13.19 -12.18 -5.26
N LYS A 205 14.42 -12.58 -4.89
CA LYS A 205 14.70 -13.24 -3.61
C LYS A 205 14.41 -12.36 -2.37
N TYR A 206 14.20 -11.06 -2.55
CA TYR A 206 13.84 -10.13 -1.48
C TYR A 206 12.35 -9.78 -1.47
N ILE A 207 11.56 -10.20 -2.46
CA ILE A 207 10.16 -9.77 -2.65
C ILE A 207 9.23 -10.97 -2.40
N ASP A 208 8.22 -10.81 -1.55
CA ASP A 208 7.23 -11.85 -1.24
C ASP A 208 6.23 -12.09 -2.38
N TYR A 209 5.79 -11.00 -3.02
CA TYR A 209 4.87 -11.04 -4.15
C TYR A 209 4.92 -9.74 -4.97
N VAL A 210 4.47 -9.84 -6.22
CA VAL A 210 4.26 -8.73 -7.14
C VAL A 210 2.77 -8.57 -7.44
N MET A 211 2.28 -7.35 -7.33
CA MET A 211 0.96 -6.93 -7.79
C MET A 211 1.07 -6.22 -9.13
N THR A 212 0.03 -6.28 -9.93
CA THR A 212 0.00 -5.63 -11.25
C THR A 212 -1.07 -4.57 -11.31
N MET A 213 -0.77 -3.42 -11.93
CA MET A 213 -1.79 -2.41 -12.26
C MET A 213 -2.48 -2.80 -13.56
N SER A 214 -3.21 -3.91 -13.52
CA SER A 214 -3.85 -4.55 -14.69
C SER A 214 -5.36 -4.28 -14.74
N TYR A 215 -5.78 -3.13 -14.22
CA TYR A 215 -7.18 -2.83 -13.95
C TYR A 215 -8.06 -3.00 -15.19
N TRP A 216 -7.62 -2.54 -16.37
CA TRP A 216 -8.38 -2.61 -17.62
C TRP A 216 -8.26 -3.95 -18.36
N ASN A 217 -7.55 -4.94 -17.82
CA ASN A 217 -7.39 -6.23 -18.47
C ASN A 217 -8.59 -7.14 -18.26
N THR A 218 -8.80 -8.06 -19.21
CA THR A 218 -9.86 -9.07 -19.17
C THR A 218 -9.30 -10.42 -18.73
N SER A 219 -10.18 -11.32 -18.31
CA SER A 219 -9.89 -12.72 -17.99
C SER A 219 -9.15 -13.50 -19.09
N LYS A 220 -9.27 -13.08 -20.36
CA LYS A 220 -8.51 -13.68 -21.49
C LYS A 220 -7.04 -13.25 -21.54
N GLN A 221 -6.70 -12.12 -20.93
CA GLN A 221 -5.37 -11.51 -20.99
C GLN A 221 -4.51 -11.86 -19.76
N VAL A 222 -5.14 -12.04 -18.60
CA VAL A 222 -4.42 -12.15 -17.30
C VAL A 222 -3.44 -13.30 -17.22
N LEU A 223 -3.69 -14.44 -17.89
CA LEU A 223 -2.74 -15.56 -17.88
C LEU A 223 -1.40 -15.22 -18.54
N GLY A 224 -1.41 -14.37 -19.57
CA GLY A 224 -0.17 -13.85 -20.18
C GLY A 224 0.60 -12.96 -19.21
N ILE A 225 -0.12 -12.14 -18.44
CA ILE A 225 0.45 -11.25 -17.40
C ILE A 225 1.05 -12.08 -16.27
N VAL A 226 0.30 -13.06 -15.74
CA VAL A 226 0.78 -13.99 -14.70
C VAL A 226 2.02 -14.72 -15.16
N LYS A 227 2.07 -15.22 -16.40
CA LYS A 227 3.25 -15.89 -16.93
C LYS A 227 4.47 -14.96 -16.96
N SER A 228 4.28 -13.72 -17.40
CA SER A 228 5.35 -12.72 -17.52
C SER A 228 5.96 -12.37 -16.15
N TYR A 229 5.11 -11.99 -15.19
CA TYR A 229 5.56 -11.67 -13.83
C TYR A 229 6.02 -12.91 -13.07
N GLY A 230 5.38 -14.07 -13.26
CA GLY A 230 5.78 -15.35 -12.66
C GLY A 230 7.21 -15.72 -13.02
N ALA A 231 7.62 -15.51 -14.27
CA ALA A 231 9.00 -15.70 -14.70
C ALA A 231 9.99 -14.69 -14.07
N ALA A 232 9.52 -13.51 -13.65
CA ALA A 232 10.33 -12.50 -12.98
C ALA A 232 10.46 -12.80 -11.48
N ILE A 233 9.34 -12.96 -10.79
CA ILE A 233 9.28 -13.19 -9.33
C ILE A 233 9.66 -14.63 -8.94
N GLY A 234 9.65 -15.56 -9.90
CA GLY A 234 10.11 -16.94 -9.74
C GLY A 234 9.00 -17.98 -9.51
N ASP A 235 7.80 -17.55 -9.15
CA ASP A 235 6.62 -18.41 -8.97
C ASP A 235 5.35 -17.65 -9.32
N THR A 236 4.45 -18.24 -10.13
CA THR A 236 3.17 -17.61 -10.49
C THR A 236 2.26 -17.42 -9.28
N LYS A 237 2.44 -18.18 -8.20
CA LYS A 237 1.71 -18.01 -6.92
C LYS A 237 2.04 -16.69 -6.22
N ASN A 238 3.17 -16.07 -6.58
CA ASN A 238 3.59 -14.78 -6.07
C ASN A 238 3.16 -13.63 -6.98
N VAL A 239 2.27 -13.87 -7.95
CA VAL A 239 1.68 -12.83 -8.80
C VAL A 239 0.24 -12.57 -8.40
N LEU A 240 -0.09 -11.30 -8.19
CA LEU A 240 -1.41 -10.81 -7.83
C LEU A 240 -1.92 -9.88 -8.94
N ILE A 241 -3.04 -10.24 -9.58
CA ILE A 241 -3.64 -9.40 -10.62
C ILE A 241 -4.46 -8.28 -9.98
N GLY A 242 -4.10 -7.03 -10.30
CA GLY A 242 -4.87 -5.88 -9.87
C GLY A 242 -6.16 -5.71 -10.64
N VAL A 243 -7.25 -5.50 -9.91
CA VAL A 243 -8.55 -5.05 -10.39
C VAL A 243 -8.92 -3.77 -9.65
N GLY A 244 -9.92 -3.05 -10.16
CA GLY A 244 -10.49 -1.93 -9.43
C GLY A 244 -11.52 -1.17 -10.24
N GLN A 245 -12.30 -0.38 -9.53
CA GLN A 245 -13.37 0.44 -10.08
C GLN A 245 -13.42 1.80 -9.37
N GLY A 246 -14.09 2.78 -10.00
CA GLY A 246 -14.51 4.01 -9.33
C GLY A 246 -13.44 5.12 -9.24
N CYS A 247 -13.50 5.85 -8.13
CA CYS A 247 -12.94 7.19 -7.94
C CYS A 247 -11.41 7.37 -8.08
N ALA A 248 -10.64 6.29 -7.89
CA ALA A 248 -9.19 6.32 -7.87
C ALA A 248 -8.56 5.89 -9.21
N ILE A 249 -9.37 5.45 -10.18
CA ILE A 249 -8.90 4.94 -11.46
C ILE A 249 -9.36 5.87 -12.58
N ASN A 250 -8.44 6.25 -13.47
CA ASN A 250 -8.77 7.14 -14.58
C ASN A 250 -9.83 6.52 -15.51
N ALA A 251 -10.60 7.39 -16.17
CA ALA A 251 -11.58 6.96 -17.16
C ALA A 251 -10.94 6.07 -18.24
N GLY A 252 -11.54 4.91 -18.49
CA GLY A 252 -11.03 3.91 -19.44
C GLY A 252 -9.95 2.96 -18.89
N GLN A 253 -9.53 3.13 -17.63
CA GLN A 253 -8.58 2.22 -16.97
C GLN A 253 -9.24 1.29 -15.95
N ALA A 254 -10.53 1.47 -15.63
CA ALA A 254 -11.24 0.62 -14.68
C ALA A 254 -11.44 -0.82 -15.19
N THR A 255 -11.59 -1.75 -14.26
CA THR A 255 -11.96 -3.14 -14.57
C THR A 255 -13.32 -3.18 -15.25
N PRO A 256 -13.43 -3.80 -16.44
CA PRO A 256 -14.71 -3.95 -17.09
C PRO A 256 -15.67 -4.74 -16.19
N ALA A 257 -16.92 -4.28 -16.09
CA ALA A 257 -17.90 -4.87 -15.18
C ALA A 257 -18.02 -6.40 -15.36
N GLY A 258 -17.87 -7.15 -14.27
CA GLY A 258 -17.95 -8.61 -14.24
C GLY A 258 -16.66 -9.32 -14.67
N GLU A 259 -15.63 -8.61 -15.16
CA GLU A 259 -14.34 -9.24 -15.45
C GLU A 259 -13.57 -9.55 -14.16
N GLU A 260 -13.78 -8.82 -13.06
CA GLU A 260 -13.15 -9.13 -11.77
C GLU A 260 -13.46 -10.56 -11.30
N LEU A 261 -14.71 -11.02 -11.47
CA LEU A 261 -15.12 -12.38 -11.09
C LEU A 261 -14.59 -13.43 -12.08
N LYS A 262 -14.61 -13.12 -13.39
CA LYS A 262 -14.04 -14.02 -14.40
C LYS A 262 -12.52 -14.14 -14.26
N ILE A 263 -11.83 -13.07 -13.88
CA ILE A 263 -10.40 -13.10 -13.57
C ILE A 263 -10.18 -14.00 -12.35
N ALA A 264 -10.93 -13.81 -11.27
CA ALA A 264 -10.85 -14.67 -10.08
C ALA A 264 -11.02 -16.15 -10.42
N ASP A 265 -12.04 -16.50 -11.22
CA ASP A 265 -12.26 -17.88 -11.68
C ASP A 265 -11.14 -18.39 -12.59
N THR A 266 -10.65 -17.57 -13.53
CA THR A 266 -9.54 -17.92 -14.40
C THR A 266 -8.27 -18.19 -13.60
N LEU A 267 -7.94 -17.37 -12.61
CA LEU A 267 -6.78 -17.58 -11.76
C LEU A 267 -6.94 -18.86 -10.94
N ARG A 268 -8.10 -19.08 -10.32
CA ARG A 268 -8.39 -20.31 -9.57
C ARG A 268 -8.24 -21.57 -10.43
N ILE A 269 -8.77 -21.58 -11.64
CA ILE A 269 -8.81 -22.77 -12.51
C ILE A 269 -7.49 -22.99 -13.25
N ALA A 270 -6.92 -21.93 -13.83
CA ALA A 270 -5.81 -22.03 -14.79
C ALA A 270 -4.44 -21.58 -14.23
N SER A 271 -4.40 -20.92 -13.06
CA SER A 271 -3.15 -20.55 -12.37
C SER A 271 -3.29 -20.66 -10.84
N PRO A 272 -3.55 -21.87 -10.32
CA PRO A 272 -3.91 -22.07 -8.92
C PRO A 272 -2.85 -21.53 -7.96
N GLY A 273 -3.28 -20.68 -7.04
CA GLY A 273 -2.45 -20.00 -6.03
C GLY A 273 -1.97 -18.60 -6.42
N SER A 274 -2.12 -18.18 -7.69
CA SER A 274 -2.00 -16.76 -8.05
C SER A 274 -3.11 -15.95 -7.39
N GLY A 275 -2.78 -14.76 -6.90
CA GLY A 275 -3.71 -13.94 -6.13
C GLY A 275 -4.33 -12.79 -6.92
N MET A 276 -5.05 -11.94 -6.20
CA MET A 276 -5.61 -10.70 -6.72
C MET A 276 -5.31 -9.55 -5.76
N MET A 277 -5.35 -8.34 -6.32
CA MET A 277 -5.30 -7.10 -5.59
C MET A 277 -6.47 -6.21 -6.03
N GLU A 278 -7.12 -5.54 -5.10
CA GLU A 278 -8.10 -4.49 -5.41
C GLU A 278 -7.49 -3.12 -5.10
N PHE A 279 -7.52 -2.24 -6.11
CA PHE A 279 -7.00 -0.89 -5.98
C PHE A 279 -8.07 0.05 -5.43
N VAL A 280 -7.82 0.52 -4.20
CA VAL A 280 -8.68 1.41 -3.42
C VAL A 280 -10.04 0.79 -3.13
N PHE A 281 -10.06 -0.10 -2.13
CA PHE A 281 -11.26 -0.71 -1.51
C PHE A 281 -12.42 0.28 -1.31
N GLY A 282 -12.09 1.54 -1.09
CA GLY A 282 -13.08 2.56 -0.87
C GLY A 282 -13.93 2.94 -2.09
N CYS A 283 -13.39 2.83 -3.30
CA CYS A 283 -14.15 3.15 -4.50
C CYS A 283 -15.15 2.05 -4.87
N SER A 284 -15.00 0.82 -4.36
CA SER A 284 -16.01 -0.25 -4.45
C SER A 284 -16.98 -0.25 -3.26
N TYR A 285 -16.56 0.29 -2.11
CA TYR A 285 -17.40 0.39 -0.92
C TYR A 285 -18.61 1.31 -1.10
N HIS A 286 -18.48 2.37 -1.89
CA HIS A 286 -19.53 3.35 -2.15
C HIS A 286 -20.19 3.07 -3.50
N HIS A 287 -21.14 2.14 -3.53
CA HIS A 287 -21.99 1.96 -4.71
C HIS A 287 -23.13 2.98 -4.68
N THR A 288 -23.24 3.80 -5.72
CA THR A 288 -24.40 4.68 -5.89
C THR A 288 -25.46 3.94 -6.70
N ASP A 289 -26.64 3.70 -6.12
CA ASP A 289 -27.75 3.10 -6.86
C ASP A 289 -28.33 4.06 -7.92
N ALA A 290 -29.26 3.56 -8.74
CA ALA A 290 -29.88 4.35 -9.81
C ALA A 290 -30.66 5.60 -9.31
N SER A 291 -30.91 5.69 -8.00
CA SER A 291 -31.56 6.83 -7.33
C SER A 291 -30.59 7.79 -6.64
N GLY A 292 -29.27 7.54 -6.74
CA GLY A 292 -28.27 8.40 -6.13
C GLY A 292 -27.95 8.05 -4.67
N HIS A 293 -28.48 6.95 -4.12
CA HIS A 293 -28.15 6.53 -2.76
C HIS A 293 -26.85 5.75 -2.73
N ILE A 294 -25.95 6.15 -1.83
CA ILE A 294 -24.71 5.42 -1.57
C ILE A 294 -25.00 4.23 -0.65
N THR A 295 -24.97 3.03 -1.20
CA THR A 295 -24.94 1.79 -0.43
C THR A 295 -23.50 1.48 -0.05
N LYS A 296 -23.27 1.34 1.26
CA LYS A 296 -22.00 0.92 1.86
C LYS A 296 -21.92 -0.60 1.82
N ASP A 297 -21.10 -1.15 0.95
CA ASP A 297 -21.10 -2.59 0.68
C ASP A 297 -19.69 -3.14 0.45
N ILE A 298 -19.39 -4.29 1.07
CA ILE A 298 -18.12 -5.00 0.92
C ILE A 298 -18.27 -6.19 -0.04
N SER A 299 -19.42 -6.34 -0.68
CA SER A 299 -19.75 -7.47 -1.55
C SER A 299 -18.82 -7.59 -2.75
N TYR A 300 -18.28 -6.48 -3.28
CA TYR A 300 -17.34 -6.51 -4.40
C TYR A 300 -16.12 -7.38 -4.05
N THR A 301 -15.37 -7.01 -3.02
CA THR A 301 -14.24 -7.75 -2.48
C THR A 301 -14.64 -9.18 -2.07
N GLN A 302 -15.75 -9.34 -1.34
CA GLN A 302 -16.19 -10.67 -0.89
C GLN A 302 -16.55 -11.61 -2.04
N ASN A 303 -17.13 -11.08 -3.13
CA ASN A 303 -17.48 -11.85 -4.32
C ASN A 303 -16.21 -12.29 -5.05
N ILE A 304 -15.22 -11.40 -5.23
CA ILE A 304 -13.91 -11.76 -5.78
C ILE A 304 -13.28 -12.90 -4.97
N ILE A 305 -13.20 -12.73 -3.64
CA ILE A 305 -12.60 -13.75 -2.75
C ILE A 305 -13.35 -15.07 -2.86
N ARG A 306 -14.68 -15.05 -2.91
CA ARG A 306 -15.50 -16.26 -3.08
C ARG A 306 -15.19 -16.98 -4.39
N HIS A 307 -14.89 -16.27 -5.48
CA HIS A 307 -14.51 -16.91 -6.74
C HIS A 307 -13.05 -17.36 -6.75
N LEU A 308 -12.16 -16.62 -6.09
CA LEU A 308 -10.73 -16.89 -6.07
C LEU A 308 -10.35 -18.07 -5.15
N LYS A 309 -10.97 -18.18 -3.97
CA LYS A 309 -10.57 -19.11 -2.89
C LYS A 309 -11.47 -20.36 -2.73
N LYS A 310 -12.49 -20.53 -3.59
CA LYS A 310 -13.36 -21.73 -3.60
C LYS A 310 -12.62 -23.00 -4.00
#